data_AF-A0A8B8ATX1-F1
#
_entry.id   AF-A0A8B8ATX1-F1
#
_cell.length_a   1.000
_cell.length_b   1.000
_cell.length_c   1.000
_cell.angle_alpha   90.00
_cell.angle_beta   90.00
_cell.angle_gamma   90.00
#
_symmetry.space_group_name_H-M   'P 1'
#
loop_
_entity.id
_entity.type
_entity.pdbx_description
1 polymer ?
#
loop_
_entity_poly.entity_id
_entity_poly.type
_entity_poly.pdbx_seq_one_letter_code
_entity_poly.pdbx_strand_id
1 'polypeptide(L)'
;MSLPWFSMNGGWGTWSGWWSCSTTCGGGTKQRTRYCDNPVPSYGGSSCSGSSVESTTCNTDGCPVHGGWGNWNGWGSCSPWCGSGTKKRIRYCNNPAPLYGGNSCSGSSVEHTTCNNYYDCGEYISLDTSDIPYTGLLYVYIDGTWGTVCDDYFGVNEAHVACKTLGFARATALHGTSTLGVGSGPILMDDVRCSGNEESLFHCNYTSYHNCYHSEDVGVTCEN
;
A
#
# COMPACT_ATOMS: atom_id res chain seq x y z
N MET A 1 -85.46 -1.13 -57.32
CA MET A 1 -84.63 0.04 -57.00
C MET A 1 -83.48 -0.43 -56.12
N SER A 2 -82.27 -0.53 -56.65
CA SER A 2 -81.06 -0.87 -55.88
C SER A 2 -80.17 0.36 -55.80
N LEU A 3 -79.97 0.88 -54.58
CA LEU A 3 -79.11 2.03 -54.29
C LEU A 3 -77.65 1.75 -54.75
N PRO A 4 -76.89 2.77 -55.19
CA PRO A 4 -75.50 2.58 -55.56
C PRO A 4 -74.69 2.24 -54.30
N TRP A 5 -73.97 1.11 -54.33
CA TRP A 5 -73.10 0.71 -53.23
C TRP A 5 -71.84 1.57 -53.32
N PHE A 6 -71.70 2.55 -52.43
CA PHE A 6 -70.46 3.31 -52.32
C PHE A 6 -69.45 2.50 -51.51
N SER A 7 -68.32 2.15 -52.13
CA SER A 7 -67.19 1.51 -51.46
C SER A 7 -66.64 2.42 -50.36
N MET A 8 -66.51 1.93 -49.13
CA MET A 8 -65.93 2.69 -48.02
C MET A 8 -64.49 2.22 -47.79
N ASN A 9 -63.52 3.09 -48.09
CA ASN A 9 -62.12 2.82 -47.80
C ASN A 9 -61.85 2.88 -46.29
N GLY A 10 -60.96 2.02 -45.82
CA GLY A 10 -60.60 1.92 -44.42
C GLY A 10 -59.83 3.15 -43.93
N GLY A 11 -60.14 3.57 -42.70
CA GLY A 11 -59.40 4.60 -41.98
C GLY A 11 -58.74 4.03 -40.74
N TRP A 12 -57.56 4.58 -40.41
CA TRP A 12 -56.83 4.20 -39.21
C TRP A 12 -57.59 4.65 -37.94
N GLY A 13 -57.79 3.72 -37.01
CA GLY A 13 -58.17 3.99 -35.63
C GLY A 13 -57.05 4.67 -34.83
N THR A 14 -57.33 4.99 -33.57
CA THR A 14 -56.34 5.59 -32.68
C THR A 14 -55.22 4.60 -32.35
N TRP A 15 -54.02 5.14 -32.13
CA TRP A 15 -52.92 4.34 -31.62
C TRP A 15 -53.19 3.88 -30.18
N SER A 16 -52.79 2.65 -29.86
CA SER A 16 -52.67 2.18 -28.49
C SER A 16 -51.64 3.00 -27.72
N GLY A 17 -51.64 2.86 -26.38
CA GLY A 17 -50.49 3.23 -25.57
C GLY A 17 -49.23 2.47 -26.00
N TRP A 18 -48.06 3.04 -25.69
CA TRP A 18 -46.79 2.33 -25.86
C TRP A 18 -46.68 1.16 -24.87
N TRP A 19 -46.23 0.01 -25.36
CA TRP A 19 -45.81 -1.10 -24.50
C TRP A 19 -44.53 -0.78 -23.74
N SER A 20 -44.24 -1.58 -22.71
CA SER A 20 -42.97 -1.56 -21.98
C SER A 20 -41.79 -1.67 -22.95
N CYS A 21 -40.69 -1.00 -22.63
CA CYS A 21 -39.46 -1.15 -23.40
C CYS A 21 -38.95 -2.60 -23.30
N SER A 22 -38.38 -3.12 -24.39
CA SER A 22 -37.82 -4.47 -24.44
C SER A 22 -36.64 -4.71 -23.48
N THR A 23 -35.95 -3.64 -23.10
CA THR A 23 -34.84 -3.64 -22.14
C THR A 23 -35.05 -2.54 -21.11
N THR A 24 -34.43 -2.65 -19.94
CA THR A 24 -34.47 -1.61 -18.90
C THR A 24 -33.35 -0.58 -19.06
N CYS A 25 -32.29 -0.91 -19.80
CA CYS A 25 -31.13 -0.08 -20.10
C CYS A 25 -30.41 -0.64 -21.34
N GLY A 26 -29.39 0.05 -21.84
CA GLY A 26 -28.52 -0.42 -22.94
C GLY A 26 -29.16 -0.32 -24.33
N GLY A 27 -30.28 0.39 -24.44
CA GLY A 27 -31.06 0.52 -25.66
C GLY A 27 -32.04 -0.64 -25.84
N GLY A 28 -33.29 -0.31 -26.10
CA GLY A 28 -34.35 -1.24 -26.44
C GLY A 28 -35.36 -0.61 -27.39
N THR A 29 -36.40 -1.38 -27.71
CA THR A 29 -37.52 -0.91 -28.55
C THR A 29 -38.82 -1.04 -27.79
N LYS A 30 -39.67 -0.03 -27.90
CA LYS A 30 -41.08 -0.09 -27.50
C LYS A 30 -41.97 0.00 -28.73
N GLN A 31 -43.14 -0.59 -28.64
CA GLN A 31 -44.08 -0.66 -29.76
C GLN A 31 -45.47 -0.18 -29.36
N ARG A 32 -46.22 0.32 -30.33
CA ARG A 32 -47.66 0.58 -30.21
C ARG A 32 -48.35 0.15 -31.49
N THR A 33 -49.64 -0.14 -31.41
CA THR A 33 -50.43 -0.69 -32.52
C THR A 33 -51.67 0.14 -32.78
N ARG A 34 -52.18 0.11 -34.01
CA ARG A 34 -53.46 0.70 -34.41
C ARG A 34 -54.19 -0.26 -35.34
N TYR A 35 -55.51 -0.17 -35.37
CA TYR A 35 -56.36 -1.01 -36.20
C TYR A 35 -56.98 -0.20 -37.35
N CYS A 36 -57.30 -0.88 -38.45
CA CYS A 36 -57.96 -0.27 -39.60
C CYS A 36 -59.48 -0.38 -39.42
N ASP A 37 -60.01 0.40 -38.48
CA ASP A 37 -61.37 0.26 -37.98
C ASP A 37 -62.16 1.58 -37.87
N ASN A 38 -61.59 2.71 -38.32
CA ASN A 38 -62.22 4.02 -38.23
C ASN A 38 -62.16 4.83 -39.55
N PRO A 39 -63.01 4.52 -40.55
CA PRO A 39 -64.00 3.44 -40.55
C PRO A 39 -63.40 2.08 -40.99
N VAL A 40 -64.09 0.99 -40.66
CA VAL A 40 -63.75 -0.35 -41.19
C VAL A 40 -64.02 -0.38 -42.70
N PRO A 41 -63.06 -0.84 -43.55
CA PRO A 41 -63.31 -0.96 -44.98
C PRO A 41 -64.48 -1.91 -45.28
N SER A 42 -65.39 -1.49 -46.16
CA SER A 42 -66.58 -2.26 -46.52
C SER A 42 -66.99 -2.06 -47.98
N TYR A 43 -67.81 -2.97 -48.50
CA TYR A 43 -68.35 -2.92 -49.86
C TYR A 43 -67.28 -2.80 -50.96
N GLY A 44 -66.16 -3.52 -50.81
CA GLY A 44 -65.05 -3.50 -51.77
C GLY A 44 -64.08 -2.32 -51.64
N GLY A 45 -64.17 -1.52 -50.57
CA GLY A 45 -63.22 -0.44 -50.28
C GLY A 45 -61.80 -0.93 -49.95
N SER A 46 -60.82 -0.07 -50.17
CA SER A 46 -59.40 -0.36 -49.95
C SER A 46 -59.07 -0.45 -48.45
N SER A 47 -58.17 -1.35 -48.09
CA SER A 47 -57.59 -1.41 -46.74
C SER A 47 -56.70 -0.19 -46.46
N CYS A 48 -56.37 0.04 -45.18
CA CYS A 48 -55.53 1.16 -44.79
C CYS A 48 -54.09 1.00 -45.32
N SER A 49 -53.54 2.09 -45.87
CA SER A 49 -52.15 2.15 -46.33
C SER A 49 -51.19 2.54 -45.20
N GLY A 50 -50.09 1.80 -45.05
CA GLY A 50 -49.05 2.03 -44.04
C GLY A 50 -49.01 0.96 -42.94
N SER A 51 -48.12 1.12 -41.95
CA SER A 51 -47.95 0.15 -40.87
C SER A 51 -49.04 0.26 -39.80
N SER A 52 -49.52 -0.90 -39.33
CA SER A 52 -50.36 -1.03 -38.13
C SER A 52 -49.53 -1.07 -36.83
N VAL A 53 -48.20 -1.15 -36.94
CA VAL A 53 -47.26 -1.18 -35.82
C VAL A 53 -46.26 -0.03 -35.97
N GLU A 54 -46.07 0.70 -34.89
CA GLU A 54 -44.99 1.67 -34.79
C GLU A 54 -44.01 1.22 -33.70
N SER A 55 -42.72 1.38 -33.98
CA SER A 55 -41.65 1.07 -33.03
C SER A 55 -40.73 2.27 -32.88
N THR A 56 -40.28 2.51 -31.66
CA THR A 56 -39.30 3.55 -31.35
C THR A 56 -38.31 3.06 -30.29
N THR A 57 -37.12 3.66 -30.27
CA THR A 57 -36.06 3.35 -29.30
C THR A 57 -36.42 3.88 -27.91
N CYS A 58 -35.99 3.16 -26.88
CA CYS A 58 -36.16 3.53 -25.48
C CYS A 58 -34.97 3.05 -24.64
N ASN A 59 -34.84 3.58 -23.42
CA ASN A 59 -33.83 3.20 -22.43
C ASN A 59 -32.40 3.18 -22.98
N THR A 60 -32.02 4.25 -23.66
CA THR A 60 -30.74 4.40 -24.38
C THR A 60 -29.53 4.64 -23.47
N ASP A 61 -29.77 4.92 -22.18
CA ASP A 61 -28.70 5.06 -21.20
C ASP A 61 -27.97 3.72 -21.00
N GLY A 62 -26.67 3.78 -20.71
CA GLY A 62 -25.86 2.60 -20.43
C GLY A 62 -26.38 1.80 -19.24
N CYS A 63 -26.22 0.49 -19.28
CA CYS A 63 -26.57 -0.37 -18.15
C CYS A 63 -25.55 -0.25 -17.01
N PRO A 64 -25.98 -0.32 -15.74
CA PRO A 64 -25.06 -0.32 -14.60
C PRO A 64 -23.97 -1.38 -14.76
N VAL A 65 -22.72 -0.95 -14.73
CA VAL A 65 -21.55 -1.84 -14.67
C VAL A 65 -21.05 -1.82 -13.25
N HIS A 66 -21.16 -2.94 -12.55
CA HIS A 66 -20.65 -3.07 -11.19
C HIS A 66 -19.12 -3.16 -11.20
N GLY A 67 -18.49 -2.47 -10.26
CA GLY A 67 -17.05 -2.43 -10.11
C GLY A 67 -16.49 -3.79 -9.70
N GLY A 68 -15.40 -4.19 -10.33
CA GLY A 68 -14.61 -5.37 -9.98
C GLY A 68 -13.20 -4.99 -9.54
N TRP A 69 -12.67 -5.74 -8.57
CA TRP A 69 -11.30 -5.55 -8.12
C TRP A 69 -10.31 -5.91 -9.23
N GLY A 70 -9.40 -4.99 -9.52
CA GLY A 70 -8.17 -5.30 -10.25
C GLY A 70 -7.22 -6.14 -9.40
N ASN A 71 -6.11 -6.55 -10.04
CA ASN A 71 -5.06 -7.27 -9.35
C ASN A 71 -4.44 -6.41 -8.25
N TRP A 72 -3.94 -7.07 -7.21
CA TRP A 72 -3.10 -6.42 -6.22
C TRP A 72 -1.80 -5.95 -6.86
N ASN A 73 -1.35 -4.76 -6.48
CA ASN A 73 0.01 -4.33 -6.72
C ASN A 73 1.00 -5.22 -5.93
N GLY A 74 2.28 -5.11 -6.27
CA GLY A 74 3.34 -5.65 -5.43
C GLY A 74 3.28 -5.10 -4.00
N TRP A 75 3.84 -5.87 -3.05
CA TRP A 75 4.02 -5.37 -1.70
C TRP A 75 4.95 -4.16 -1.71
N GLY A 76 4.54 -3.09 -1.01
CA GLY A 76 5.43 -1.98 -0.70
C GLY A 76 6.55 -2.40 0.25
N SER A 77 7.47 -1.48 0.49
CA SER A 77 8.56 -1.67 1.45
C SER A 77 8.04 -2.02 2.84
N CYS A 78 8.81 -2.83 3.57
CA CYS A 78 8.54 -3.10 4.97
C CYS A 78 8.93 -1.90 5.84
N SER A 79 8.07 -1.53 6.79
CA SER A 79 8.36 -0.52 7.81
C SER A 79 8.19 -1.12 9.20
N PRO A 80 9.20 -1.15 10.09
CA PRO A 80 10.58 -0.63 10.00
C PRO A 80 11.59 -1.62 9.35
N TRP A 81 12.86 -1.20 9.18
CA TRP A 81 13.94 -2.04 8.64
C TRP A 81 14.32 -3.21 9.58
N CYS A 82 14.19 -3.05 10.89
CA CYS A 82 14.35 -4.10 11.89
C CYS A 82 13.08 -4.20 12.77
N GLY A 83 12.94 -5.27 13.57
CA GLY A 83 11.78 -5.46 14.44
C GLY A 83 10.59 -6.06 13.71
N SER A 84 9.42 -6.06 14.35
CA SER A 84 8.16 -6.45 13.71
C SER A 84 7.64 -5.30 12.85
N GLY A 85 7.79 -5.43 11.55
CA GLY A 85 7.30 -4.47 10.57
C GLY A 85 5.97 -4.86 9.95
N THR A 86 5.35 -3.89 9.29
CA THR A 86 4.17 -4.10 8.44
C THR A 86 4.46 -3.56 7.05
N LYS A 87 4.13 -4.33 6.03
CA LYS A 87 4.09 -3.86 4.64
C LYS A 87 2.66 -3.89 4.15
N LYS A 88 2.38 -3.04 3.17
CA LYS A 88 1.05 -2.93 2.57
C LYS A 88 1.09 -3.15 1.06
N ARG A 89 0.00 -3.66 0.52
CA ARG A 89 -0.28 -3.64 -0.92
C ARG A 89 -1.67 -3.06 -1.15
N ILE A 90 -1.88 -2.55 -2.35
CA ILE A 90 -3.10 -1.84 -2.75
C ILE A 90 -3.65 -2.50 -4.01
N ARG A 91 -4.99 -2.57 -4.12
CA ARG A 91 -5.70 -2.91 -5.36
C ARG A 91 -6.71 -1.81 -5.68
N TYR A 92 -7.06 -1.70 -6.95
CA TYR A 92 -7.99 -0.67 -7.43
C TYR A 92 -9.29 -1.30 -7.94
N CYS A 93 -10.40 -0.59 -7.80
CA CYS A 93 -11.69 -1.01 -8.32
C CYS A 93 -11.80 -0.62 -9.80
N ASN A 94 -11.07 -1.34 -10.66
CA ASN A 94 -10.88 -0.97 -12.07
C ASN A 94 -10.99 -2.15 -13.05
N ASN A 95 -11.41 -3.33 -12.60
CA ASN A 95 -11.56 -4.50 -13.46
C ASN A 95 -12.92 -5.20 -13.29
N PRO A 96 -14.02 -4.63 -13.83
CA PRO A 96 -14.09 -3.32 -14.50
C PRO A 96 -14.25 -2.16 -13.51
N ALA A 97 -14.05 -0.92 -13.96
CA ALA A 97 -14.45 0.24 -13.19
C ALA A 97 -15.99 0.36 -13.17
N PRO A 98 -16.61 0.80 -12.06
CA PRO A 98 -18.06 0.98 -12.02
C PRO A 98 -18.50 2.09 -12.98
N LEU A 99 -19.52 1.82 -13.80
CA LEU A 99 -20.09 2.76 -14.77
C LEU A 99 -21.62 2.78 -14.66
N TYR A 100 -22.23 3.84 -15.16
CA TYR A 100 -23.69 3.98 -15.30
C TYR A 100 -24.48 3.68 -14.01
N GLY A 101 -23.98 4.15 -12.86
CA GLY A 101 -24.62 3.95 -11.57
C GLY A 101 -24.44 2.55 -10.97
N GLY A 102 -23.52 1.74 -11.49
CA GLY A 102 -23.19 0.45 -10.89
C GLY A 102 -22.48 0.58 -9.53
N ASN A 103 -22.77 -0.37 -8.65
CA ASN A 103 -22.13 -0.51 -7.33
C ASN A 103 -20.60 -0.49 -7.41
N SER A 104 -19.97 0.16 -6.42
CA SER A 104 -18.52 0.09 -6.19
C SER A 104 -18.11 -1.28 -5.64
N CYS A 105 -16.81 -1.57 -5.65
CA CYS A 105 -16.26 -2.81 -5.13
C CYS A 105 -16.50 -2.94 -3.61
N SER A 106 -16.86 -4.14 -3.16
CA SER A 106 -17.01 -4.46 -1.74
C SER A 106 -15.71 -5.01 -1.14
N GLY A 107 -15.37 -4.59 0.08
CA GLY A 107 -14.16 -4.98 0.82
C GLY A 107 -13.04 -3.93 0.81
N SER A 108 -11.90 -4.27 1.42
CA SER A 108 -10.76 -3.33 1.53
C SER A 108 -9.98 -3.22 0.21
N SER A 109 -9.56 -2.00 -0.13
CA SER A 109 -8.59 -1.71 -1.20
C SER A 109 -7.14 -1.83 -0.73
N VAL A 110 -6.91 -1.98 0.57
CA VAL A 110 -5.59 -2.06 1.19
C VAL A 110 -5.49 -3.35 2.01
N GLU A 111 -4.37 -4.03 1.86
CA GLU A 111 -4.03 -5.19 2.67
C GLU A 111 -2.71 -4.93 3.38
N HIS A 112 -2.68 -5.28 4.65
CA HIS A 112 -1.50 -5.22 5.49
C HIS A 112 -1.03 -6.64 5.78
N THR A 113 0.28 -6.85 5.80
CA THR A 113 0.87 -8.09 6.29
C THR A 113 2.11 -7.77 7.09
N THR A 114 2.43 -8.63 8.07
CA THR A 114 3.66 -8.50 8.83
C THR A 114 4.85 -8.85 7.94
N CYS A 115 5.96 -8.19 8.20
CA CYS A 115 7.22 -8.40 7.53
C CYS A 115 8.33 -8.04 8.52
N ASN A 116 9.49 -8.64 8.34
CA ASN A 116 10.57 -8.63 9.33
C ASN A 116 10.13 -9.32 10.63
N ASN A 117 10.90 -10.34 11.01
CA ASN A 117 10.68 -11.07 12.26
C ASN A 117 11.98 -11.19 13.05
N TYR A 118 12.78 -10.12 12.98
CA TYR A 118 13.97 -9.97 13.79
C TYR A 118 13.51 -9.41 15.14
N TYR A 119 13.47 -10.28 16.14
CA TYR A 119 13.18 -9.93 17.54
C TYR A 119 14.37 -9.26 18.24
N ASP A 120 15.47 -9.05 17.50
CA ASP A 120 16.69 -8.45 17.97
C ASP A 120 17.04 -7.27 17.05
N CYS A 121 16.67 -6.07 17.49
CA CYS A 121 17.06 -4.78 16.90
C CYS A 121 18.26 -4.21 17.69
N GLY A 122 19.13 -5.06 18.24
CA GLY A 122 20.24 -4.62 19.06
C GLY A 122 21.14 -3.60 18.37
N GLU A 123 21.34 -2.46 19.02
CA GLU A 123 22.68 -2.19 19.57
C GLU A 123 23.81 -2.17 18.53
N TYR A 124 23.77 -1.18 17.64
CA TYR A 124 24.85 -0.99 16.69
C TYR A 124 26.04 -0.38 17.41
N ILE A 125 27.18 -1.07 17.32
CA ILE A 125 28.47 -0.45 17.55
C ILE A 125 29.24 -0.38 16.23
N SER A 126 30.05 0.64 16.05
CA SER A 126 30.88 0.84 14.86
C SER A 126 32.25 1.34 15.28
N LEU A 127 33.27 1.03 14.47
CA LEU A 127 34.59 1.64 14.59
C LEU A 127 34.72 2.71 13.52
N ASP A 128 35.02 3.94 13.93
CA ASP A 128 35.55 4.95 13.00
C ASP A 128 37.03 4.63 12.80
N THR A 129 37.29 3.79 11.80
CA THR A 129 38.63 3.24 11.55
C THR A 129 39.54 4.28 10.94
N SER A 130 40.71 4.45 11.52
CA SER A 130 41.83 5.16 10.88
C SER A 130 42.49 4.24 9.83
N ASP A 131 43.60 4.66 9.20
CA ASP A 131 44.38 3.85 8.23
C ASP A 131 44.90 2.48 8.78
N ILE A 132 44.52 2.09 10.00
CA ILE A 132 44.89 0.85 10.68
C ILE A 132 43.71 -0.14 10.63
N PRO A 133 43.88 -1.34 10.04
CA PRO A 133 42.80 -2.33 9.93
C PRO A 133 42.24 -2.73 11.30
N TYR A 134 40.90 -2.72 11.41
CA TYR A 134 40.16 -3.14 12.61
C TYR A 134 40.49 -2.37 13.89
N THR A 135 41.09 -1.18 13.75
CA THR A 135 41.36 -0.25 14.84
C THR A 135 40.63 1.06 14.59
N GLY A 136 39.86 1.53 15.57
CA GLY A 136 39.13 2.79 15.44
C GLY A 136 38.48 3.27 16.73
N LEU A 137 37.96 4.50 16.70
CA LEU A 137 37.14 5.05 17.77
C LEU A 137 35.82 4.28 17.85
N LEU A 138 35.38 3.95 19.06
CA LEU A 138 34.18 3.17 19.29
C LEU A 138 32.95 4.07 19.35
N TYR A 139 32.00 3.82 18.46
CA TYR A 139 30.71 4.47 18.42
C TYR A 139 29.60 3.48 18.74
N VAL A 140 28.56 3.96 19.43
CA VAL A 140 27.34 3.21 19.75
C VAL A 140 26.11 3.96 19.24
N TYR A 141 25.06 3.23 18.90
CA TYR A 141 23.78 3.78 18.46
C TYR A 141 22.70 3.52 19.50
N ILE A 142 22.27 4.59 20.20
CA ILE A 142 21.21 4.55 21.22
C ILE A 142 20.12 5.54 20.84
N ASP A 143 18.86 5.12 20.91
CA ASP A 143 17.67 5.97 20.72
C ASP A 143 17.69 6.85 19.47
N GLY A 144 18.20 6.32 18.36
CA GLY A 144 18.21 7.01 17.07
C GLY A 144 19.45 7.86 16.81
N THR A 145 20.45 7.86 17.70
CA THR A 145 21.62 8.74 17.63
C THR A 145 22.92 7.96 17.77
N TRP A 146 23.91 8.28 16.93
CA TRP A 146 25.28 7.80 17.09
C TRP A 146 26.05 8.67 18.07
N GLY A 147 26.87 8.04 18.91
CA GLY A 147 27.74 8.75 19.85
C GLY A 147 28.86 7.88 20.38
N THR A 148 29.73 8.47 21.19
CA THR A 148 30.99 7.87 21.65
C THR A 148 30.84 7.22 23.02
N VAL A 149 31.88 6.49 23.43
CA VAL A 149 31.97 5.79 24.72
C VAL A 149 33.14 6.36 25.51
N CYS A 150 32.93 6.68 26.79
CA CYS A 150 33.98 7.18 27.68
C CYS A 150 34.92 6.06 28.17
N ASP A 151 36.17 6.43 28.47
CA ASP A 151 37.23 5.52 28.92
C ASP A 151 37.24 5.21 30.43
N ASP A 152 36.37 5.88 31.20
CA ASP A 152 36.16 5.58 32.62
C ASP A 152 35.71 4.12 32.81
N TYR A 153 36.57 3.35 33.47
CA TYR A 153 36.46 1.89 33.69
C TYR A 153 36.44 1.02 32.42
N PHE A 154 36.64 1.57 31.22
CA PHE A 154 36.60 0.82 29.98
C PHE A 154 37.91 0.05 29.74
N GLY A 155 37.98 -1.22 30.17
CA GLY A 155 39.17 -2.06 30.05
C GLY A 155 39.11 -3.09 28.91
N VAL A 156 39.95 -4.13 29.06
CA VAL A 156 40.07 -5.20 28.05
C VAL A 156 38.81 -6.07 27.95
N ASN A 157 38.04 -6.20 29.02
CA ASN A 157 36.80 -7.00 29.00
C ASN A 157 35.72 -6.28 28.19
N GLU A 158 35.62 -4.96 28.35
CA GLU A 158 34.71 -4.09 27.63
C GLU A 158 35.07 -4.05 26.15
N ALA A 159 36.37 -3.88 25.84
CA ALA A 159 36.86 -3.98 24.48
C ALA A 159 36.60 -5.37 23.87
N HIS A 160 36.76 -6.45 24.63
CA HIS A 160 36.48 -7.80 24.17
C HIS A 160 35.01 -7.97 23.78
N VAL A 161 34.08 -7.52 24.63
CA VAL A 161 32.64 -7.58 24.35
C VAL A 161 32.29 -6.69 23.15
N ALA A 162 32.89 -5.50 23.01
CA ALA A 162 32.72 -4.65 21.83
C ALA A 162 33.17 -5.39 20.56
N CYS A 163 34.42 -5.86 20.49
CA CYS A 163 34.92 -6.58 19.32
C CYS A 163 34.15 -7.88 19.03
N LYS A 164 33.68 -8.58 20.06
CA LYS A 164 32.79 -9.75 19.93
C LYS A 164 31.47 -9.37 19.26
N THR A 165 30.88 -8.23 19.62
CA THR A 165 29.68 -7.68 18.97
C THR A 165 29.93 -7.39 17.48
N LEU A 166 31.15 -6.98 17.12
CA LEU A 166 31.60 -6.76 15.74
C LEU A 166 32.02 -8.05 15.01
N GLY A 167 31.97 -9.21 15.67
CA GLY A 167 32.31 -10.51 15.09
C GLY A 167 33.78 -10.93 15.19
N PHE A 168 34.57 -10.30 16.06
CA PHE A 168 35.98 -10.63 16.30
C PHE A 168 36.19 -11.42 17.60
N ALA A 169 37.30 -12.15 17.71
CA ALA A 169 37.56 -13.02 18.85
C ALA A 169 38.36 -12.35 19.97
N ARG A 170 39.15 -11.31 19.67
CA ARG A 170 40.08 -10.66 20.59
C ARG A 170 40.02 -9.15 20.45
N ALA A 171 40.42 -8.45 21.50
CA ALA A 171 40.38 -7.00 21.55
C ALA A 171 41.50 -6.41 22.41
N THR A 172 41.85 -5.17 22.12
CA THR A 172 42.63 -4.29 22.99
C THR A 172 41.90 -2.96 23.13
N ALA A 173 41.77 -2.46 24.36
CA ALA A 173 41.24 -1.13 24.65
C ALA A 173 42.30 -0.05 24.37
N LEU A 174 41.89 1.07 23.79
CA LEU A 174 42.73 2.24 23.52
C LEU A 174 42.14 3.45 24.24
N HIS A 175 42.95 4.06 25.11
CA HIS A 175 42.56 5.20 25.95
C HIS A 175 43.22 6.50 25.48
N GLY A 176 42.60 7.65 25.73
CA GLY A 176 43.20 8.97 25.53
C GLY A 176 43.71 9.22 24.10
N THR A 177 42.88 8.93 23.09
CA THR A 177 43.26 8.63 21.70
C THR A 177 43.82 9.80 20.89
N SER A 178 45.01 10.30 21.26
CA SER A 178 45.75 11.30 20.48
C SER A 178 46.14 10.84 19.07
N THR A 179 46.12 9.53 18.78
CA THR A 179 46.47 8.92 17.48
C THR A 179 45.28 8.59 16.58
N LEU A 180 44.09 8.34 17.14
CA LEU A 180 42.86 8.08 16.36
C LEU A 180 42.02 9.35 16.13
N GLY A 181 42.40 10.44 16.79
CA GLY A 181 41.60 11.65 16.86
C GLY A 181 40.65 11.63 18.06
N VAL A 182 39.87 12.69 18.18
CA VAL A 182 38.79 12.82 19.17
C VAL A 182 37.46 12.46 18.51
N GLY A 183 36.54 11.86 19.25
CA GLY A 183 35.24 11.51 18.72
C GLY A 183 34.32 12.71 18.50
N SER A 184 33.14 12.45 17.96
CA SER A 184 32.16 13.47 17.60
C SER A 184 30.74 13.07 18.00
N GLY A 185 29.91 14.06 18.35
CA GLY A 185 28.52 13.82 18.77
C GLY A 185 28.39 13.70 20.29
N PRO A 186 27.27 13.17 20.80
CA PRO A 186 27.11 12.95 22.24
C PRO A 186 27.99 11.78 22.73
N ILE A 187 28.43 11.84 23.99
CA ILE A 187 28.96 10.66 24.70
C ILE A 187 27.75 9.92 25.26
N LEU A 188 27.52 8.69 24.80
CA LEU A 188 26.30 7.94 25.07
C LEU A 188 26.46 6.85 26.15
N MET A 189 27.70 6.50 26.46
CA MET A 189 28.03 5.52 27.49
C MET A 189 29.22 5.97 28.33
N ASP A 190 29.10 5.78 29.64
CA ASP A 190 30.14 6.04 30.63
C ASP A 190 30.08 4.95 31.74
N ASP A 191 31.15 4.82 32.53
CA ASP A 191 31.39 3.75 33.52
C ASP A 191 31.07 2.34 32.98
N VAL A 192 31.47 2.03 31.74
CA VAL A 192 31.16 0.74 31.12
C VAL A 192 31.93 -0.37 31.83
N ARG A 193 31.21 -1.37 32.35
CA ARG A 193 31.78 -2.49 33.11
C ARG A 193 31.18 -3.82 32.66
N CYS A 194 32.01 -4.62 32.03
CA CYS A 194 31.76 -5.94 31.51
C CYS A 194 32.53 -7.00 32.32
N SER A 195 31.94 -8.19 32.43
CA SER A 195 32.62 -9.41 32.88
C SER A 195 33.45 -10.06 31.78
N GLY A 196 33.20 -9.70 30.51
CA GLY A 196 33.84 -10.25 29.32
C GLY A 196 33.04 -11.36 28.62
N ASN A 197 31.90 -11.78 29.19
CA ASN A 197 31.08 -12.87 28.63
C ASN A 197 29.77 -12.40 28.02
N GLU A 198 29.45 -11.11 28.14
CA GLU A 198 28.25 -10.49 27.62
C GLU A 198 28.10 -10.73 26.11
N GLU A 199 26.86 -10.81 25.64
CA GLU A 199 26.57 -11.01 24.22
C GLU A 199 26.81 -9.74 23.40
N SER A 200 26.66 -8.56 24.02
CA SER A 200 26.88 -7.25 23.42
C SER A 200 27.36 -6.24 24.46
N LEU A 201 27.91 -5.11 23.99
CA LEU A 201 28.43 -4.06 24.86
C LEU A 201 27.35 -3.43 25.77
N PHE A 202 26.10 -3.40 25.33
CA PHE A 202 25.01 -2.78 26.08
C PHE A 202 24.38 -3.75 27.10
N HIS A 203 24.75 -5.03 27.08
CA HIS A 203 24.47 -5.95 28.18
C HIS A 203 25.44 -5.79 29.35
N CYS A 204 26.50 -4.99 29.19
CA CYS A 204 27.34 -4.57 30.29
C CYS A 204 26.63 -3.50 31.14
N ASN A 205 27.10 -3.30 32.37
CA ASN A 205 26.61 -2.19 33.17
C ASN A 205 27.24 -0.89 32.65
N TYR A 206 26.44 0.15 32.42
CA TYR A 206 26.91 1.48 32.02
C TYR A 206 25.91 2.56 32.46
N THR A 207 26.34 3.82 32.44
CA THR A 207 25.49 5.00 32.67
C THR A 207 25.43 5.87 31.41
N SER A 208 24.32 6.59 31.22
CA SER A 208 24.16 7.62 30.18
C SER A 208 24.48 9.04 30.67
N TYR A 209 24.63 9.23 31.99
CA TYR A 209 25.18 10.45 32.57
C TYR A 209 26.70 10.32 32.62
N HIS A 210 27.40 11.32 32.07
CA HIS A 210 28.85 11.30 31.98
C HIS A 210 29.49 12.62 32.45
N ASN A 211 30.74 12.55 32.89
CA ASN A 211 31.58 13.72 33.19
C ASN A 211 32.78 13.85 32.25
N CYS A 212 32.77 13.09 31.15
CA CYS A 212 33.87 13.00 30.20
C CYS A 212 33.87 14.10 29.13
N TYR A 213 35.05 14.36 28.57
CA TYR A 213 35.29 15.10 27.32
C TYR A 213 35.66 14.13 26.19
N HIS A 214 35.59 14.55 24.93
CA HIS A 214 36.00 13.70 23.80
C HIS A 214 37.49 13.31 23.77
N SER A 215 38.32 13.90 24.63
CA SER A 215 39.69 13.41 24.87
C SER A 215 39.74 12.09 25.63
N GLU A 216 38.62 11.70 26.25
CA GLU A 216 38.40 10.50 27.05
C GLU A 216 37.53 9.48 26.27
N ASP A 217 37.27 9.70 24.98
CA ASP A 217 36.62 8.69 24.16
C ASP A 217 37.53 7.46 23.96
N VAL A 218 36.94 6.27 23.93
CA VAL A 218 37.68 5.03 23.69
C VAL A 218 37.76 4.65 22.22
N GLY A 219 38.89 4.07 21.87
CA GLY A 219 39.03 3.24 20.68
C GLY A 219 39.25 1.77 21.06
N VAL A 220 39.10 0.88 20.07
CA VAL A 220 39.48 -0.52 20.21
C VAL A 220 40.24 -0.99 18.98
N THR A 221 41.11 -1.98 19.18
CA THR A 221 41.67 -2.81 18.11
C THR A 221 41.08 -4.20 18.22
N CYS A 222 40.44 -4.68 17.16
CA CYS A 222 39.84 -6.00 17.10
C CYS A 222 40.70 -6.98 16.26
N GLU A 223 40.79 -8.22 16.71
CA GLU A 223 41.57 -9.28 16.06
C GLU A 223 40.80 -10.61 16.07
N ASN A 224 41.16 -11.50 15.14
CA ASN A 224 40.64 -12.87 15.08
C ASN A 224 41.55 -13.88 15.78
#